data_AF-W1PZH4-F1
#
_entry.id   AF-W1PZH4-F1
#
_cell.length_a   1.000
_cell.length_b   1.000
_cell.length_c   1.000
_cell.angle_alpha   90.00
_cell.angle_beta   90.00
_cell.angle_gamma   90.00
#
_symmetry.space_group_name_H-M   'P 1'
#
loop_
_entity.id
_entity.type
_entity.pdbx_description
1 polymer ?
#
loop_
_entity_poly.entity_id
_entity_poly.type
_entity_poly.pdbx_seq_one_letter_code
_entity_poly.pdbx_strand_id
1 'polypeptide(L)'
;MGTCSNQIALLHLLVISPSFAFEIKEATVNQIQEAFMRKELTSRDLVEFYLREINALNLLLRAVLEVNPDALDQADRVDKEREATHGECTKGLHGIPVLLKGNIAT
;
A
#
# COMPACT_ATOMS: atom_id res chain seq x y z
N MET A 1 -26.65 6.22 59.26
CA MET A 1 -27.25 5.04 58.58
C MET A 1 -27.26 5.34 57.09
N GLY A 2 -26.62 4.49 56.28
CA GLY A 2 -26.56 4.62 54.81
C GLY A 2 -25.15 4.83 54.25
N THR A 3 -24.31 3.81 54.30
CA THR A 3 -23.04 3.72 53.54
C THR A 3 -23.28 3.07 52.18
N CYS A 4 -22.72 3.62 51.10
CA CYS A 4 -22.50 2.94 49.82
C CYS A 4 -21.24 3.55 49.20
N SER A 5 -20.03 3.04 49.47
CA SER A 5 -19.36 1.94 48.74
C SER A 5 -19.39 2.05 47.21
N ASN A 6 -18.30 2.61 46.68
CA ASN A 6 -17.43 2.04 45.65
C ASN A 6 -18.03 1.61 44.30
N GLN A 7 -17.72 2.37 43.24
CA GLN A 7 -17.46 1.81 41.90
C GLN A 7 -16.26 2.52 41.25
N ILE A 8 -15.06 2.00 41.52
CA ILE A 8 -13.93 2.08 40.60
C ILE A 8 -14.17 1.04 39.51
N ALA A 9 -14.31 1.49 38.27
CA ALA A 9 -14.02 0.79 37.00
C ALA A 9 -14.71 1.65 35.91
N LEU A 10 -14.04 2.16 34.88
CA LEU A 10 -13.51 1.34 33.80
C LEU A 10 -12.54 2.19 32.98
N LEU A 11 -11.25 1.89 33.13
CA LEU A 11 -10.20 2.30 32.20
C LEU A 11 -10.43 1.50 30.90
N HIS A 12 -11.11 2.06 29.90
CA HIS A 12 -11.05 1.51 28.55
C HIS A 12 -9.76 1.99 27.88
N LEU A 13 -8.68 1.32 28.25
CA LEU A 13 -7.48 1.21 27.44
C LEU A 13 -7.89 0.55 26.11
N LEU A 14 -8.16 1.34 25.08
CA LEU A 14 -8.19 0.82 23.72
C LEU A 14 -6.74 0.68 23.29
N VAL A 15 -6.14 -0.46 23.64
CA VAL A 15 -4.92 -0.94 23.00
C VAL A 15 -5.30 -1.10 21.53
N ILE A 16 -4.93 -0.11 20.71
CA ILE A 16 -4.93 -0.28 19.26
C ILE A 16 -3.87 -1.35 19.01
N SER A 17 -4.32 -2.56 18.69
CA SER A 17 -3.48 -3.65 18.23
C SER A 17 -2.58 -3.13 17.11
N PRO A 18 -1.29 -3.53 17.03
CA PRO A 18 -0.49 -3.19 15.88
C PRO A 18 -1.19 -3.74 14.65
N SER A 19 -1.71 -2.84 13.80
CA SER A 19 -1.85 -3.15 12.38
C SER A 19 -0.44 -3.49 11.93
N PHE A 20 -0.21 -4.77 11.62
CA PHE A 20 1.05 -5.18 11.01
C PHE A 20 1.02 -4.56 9.60
N ALA A 21 1.56 -3.35 9.48
CA ALA A 21 1.66 -2.69 8.19
C ALA A 21 2.56 -3.57 7.30
N PHE A 22 2.09 -3.89 6.09
CA PHE A 22 2.88 -4.65 5.15
C PHE A 22 4.18 -3.89 4.82
N GLU A 23 5.33 -4.55 5.01
CA GLU A 23 6.64 -3.96 4.71
C GLU A 23 6.92 -4.05 3.21
N ILE A 24 6.92 -2.90 2.52
CA ILE A 24 7.11 -2.83 1.06
C ILE A 24 8.59 -3.00 0.67
N LYS A 25 9.52 -2.49 1.49
CA LYS A 25 10.95 -2.54 1.15
C LYS A 25 11.43 -3.99 1.11
N GLU A 26 12.17 -4.34 0.06
CA GLU A 26 12.66 -5.70 -0.19
C GLU A 26 11.58 -6.79 -0.32
N ALA A 27 10.29 -6.42 -0.40
CA ALA A 27 9.22 -7.37 -0.67
C ALA A 27 9.31 -7.87 -2.12
N THR A 28 9.28 -9.18 -2.28
CA THR A 28 9.20 -9.82 -3.60
C THR A 28 7.84 -9.55 -4.25
N VAL A 29 7.78 -9.62 -5.59
CA VAL A 29 6.52 -9.51 -6.33
C VAL A 29 5.47 -10.50 -5.81
N ASN A 30 5.87 -11.73 -5.47
CA ASN A 30 4.94 -12.73 -4.92
C ASN A 30 4.36 -12.28 -3.57
N GLN A 31 5.19 -11.76 -2.65
CA GLN A 31 4.71 -11.25 -1.36
C GLN A 31 3.75 -10.06 -1.53
N ILE A 32 4.03 -9.17 -2.49
CA ILE A 32 3.15 -8.04 -2.81
C ILE A 32 1.81 -8.53 -3.38
N GLN A 33 1.84 -9.48 -4.31
CA GLN A 33 0.61 -10.08 -4.86
C GLN A 33 -0.21 -10.77 -3.77
N GLU A 34 0.44 -11.49 -2.85
CA GLU A 34 -0.25 -12.07 -1.70
C GLU A 34 -0.85 -11.01 -0.77
N ALA A 35 -0.15 -9.89 -0.53
CA ALA A 35 -0.67 -8.78 0.26
C ALA A 35 -1.89 -8.12 -0.41
N PHE A 36 -1.89 -8.02 -1.74
CA PHE A 36 -3.07 -7.60 -2.51
C PHE A 36 -4.26 -8.55 -2.29
N MET A 37 -4.04 -9.88 -2.33
CA MET A 37 -5.10 -10.87 -2.08
C MET A 37 -5.64 -10.78 -0.64
N ARG A 38 -4.76 -10.54 0.33
CA ARG A 38 -5.12 -10.39 1.75
C ARG A 38 -5.73 -9.01 2.07
N LYS A 39 -5.79 -8.10 1.09
CA LYS A 39 -6.23 -6.70 1.26
C LYS A 39 -5.41 -5.93 2.31
N GLU A 40 -4.15 -6.33 2.49
CA GLU A 40 -3.18 -5.65 3.37
C GLU A 40 -2.49 -4.48 2.66
N LEU A 41 -2.55 -4.47 1.33
CA LEU A 41 -1.95 -3.49 0.45
C LEU A 41 -2.83 -3.32 -0.79
N THR A 42 -2.93 -2.11 -1.33
CA THR A 42 -3.52 -1.84 -2.65
C THR A 42 -2.45 -1.43 -3.66
N SER A 43 -2.75 -1.53 -4.96
CA SER A 43 -1.85 -1.01 -6.00
C SER A 43 -1.66 0.49 -5.85
N ARG A 44 -2.72 1.22 -5.47
CA ARG A 44 -2.62 2.64 -5.14
C ARG A 44 -1.62 2.91 -4.01
N ASP A 45 -1.72 2.18 -2.90
CA ASP A 45 -0.81 2.34 -1.75
C ASP A 45 0.66 2.11 -2.15
N LEU A 46 0.88 1.07 -2.97
CA LEU A 46 2.21 0.71 -3.47
C LEU A 46 2.79 1.81 -4.37
N VAL A 47 1.99 2.37 -5.28
CA VAL A 47 2.42 3.47 -6.15
C VAL A 47 2.70 4.73 -5.32
N GLU A 48 1.82 5.09 -4.38
CA GLU A 48 2.04 6.24 -3.51
C GLU A 48 3.32 6.10 -2.66
N PHE A 49 3.61 4.89 -2.18
CA PHE A 49 4.86 4.61 -1.48
C PHE A 49 6.09 4.91 -2.35
N TYR A 50 6.15 4.38 -3.58
CA TYR A 50 7.30 4.62 -4.45
C TYR A 50 7.38 6.06 -4.96
N LEU A 51 6.26 6.74 -5.18
CA LEU A 51 6.28 8.17 -5.51
C LEU A 51 6.89 9.00 -4.37
N ARG A 52 6.61 8.65 -3.11
CA ARG A 52 7.25 9.30 -1.95
C ARG A 52 8.76 9.04 -1.92
N GLU A 53 9.20 7.79 -2.15
CA GLU A 53 10.64 7.47 -2.20
C GLU A 53 11.35 8.20 -3.36
N ILE A 54 10.72 8.27 -4.54
CA ILE A 54 11.23 9.02 -5.70
C ILE A 54 11.36 10.50 -5.33
N ASN A 55 10.33 11.12 -4.76
CA ASN A 55 10.39 12.53 -4.36
C ASN A 55 11.49 12.80 -3.33
N ALA A 56 11.73 11.88 -2.39
CA ALA A 56 12.74 12.04 -1.35
C ALA A 56 14.17 11.84 -1.87
N LEU A 57 14.39 10.90 -2.79
CA LEU A 57 15.73 10.44 -3.16
C LEU A 57 16.20 10.92 -4.54
N ASN A 58 15.28 11.22 -5.46
CA ASN A 58 15.63 11.46 -6.87
C ASN A 58 16.35 12.79 -7.09
N LEU A 59 16.25 13.76 -6.17
CA LEU A 59 17.06 14.98 -6.21
C LEU A 59 18.56 14.69 -6.12
N LEU A 60 18.94 13.62 -5.42
CA LEU A 60 20.32 13.16 -5.27
C LEU A 60 20.70 12.12 -6.33
N LEU A 61 19.85 11.10 -6.49
CA LEU A 61 20.16 9.94 -7.33
C LEU A 61 19.97 10.20 -8.83
N ARG A 62 19.03 11.09 -9.19
CA ARG A 62 18.66 11.39 -10.58
C ARG A 62 18.37 10.13 -11.42
N ALA A 63 17.72 9.15 -10.80
CA ALA A 63 17.42 7.85 -11.38
C ALA A 63 16.14 7.83 -12.23
N VAL A 64 15.18 8.70 -11.92
CA VAL A 64 13.89 8.80 -12.63
C VAL A 64 13.86 10.11 -13.42
N LEU A 65 13.68 10.02 -14.74
CA LEU A 65 13.59 11.18 -15.63
C LEU A 65 12.21 11.84 -15.58
N GLU A 66 11.16 11.01 -15.64
CA GLU A 66 9.77 11.43 -15.65
C GLU A 66 8.92 10.36 -14.94
N VAL A 67 7.85 10.81 -14.30
CA VAL A 67 6.82 9.97 -13.70
C VAL A 67 5.56 10.09 -14.55
N ASN A 68 4.93 8.96 -14.90
CA ASN A 68 3.65 8.96 -15.62
C ASN A 68 2.58 9.69 -14.77
N PRO A 69 1.97 10.79 -15.27
CA PRO A 69 0.94 11.53 -14.53
C PRO A 69 -0.30 10.67 -14.21
N ASP A 70 -0.57 9.64 -15.02
CA ASP A 70 -1.73 8.77 -14.86
C ASP A 70 -1.45 7.58 -13.91
N ALA A 71 -0.27 7.50 -13.29
CA ALA A 71 0.14 6.32 -12.52
C ALA A 71 -0.82 5.96 -11.38
N LEU A 72 -1.35 6.96 -10.67
CA LEU A 72 -2.33 6.75 -9.59
C LEU A 72 -3.68 6.31 -10.15
N ASP A 73 -4.14 6.91 -11.24
CA ASP A 73 -5.41 6.55 -11.87
C ASP A 73 -5.37 5.13 -12.44
N GLN A 74 -4.22 4.73 -13.01
CA GLN A 74 -3.99 3.36 -13.46
C GLN A 74 -3.99 2.37 -12.29
N ALA A 75 -3.40 2.74 -11.15
CA ALA A 75 -3.42 1.91 -9.94
C ALA A 75 -4.84 1.73 -9.40
N ASP A 76 -5.61 2.82 -9.29
CA ASP A 76 -7.01 2.79 -8.86
C ASP A 76 -7.88 1.91 -9.77
N ARG A 77 -7.64 1.96 -11.09
CA ARG A 77 -8.34 1.12 -12.06
C ARG A 77 -8.02 -0.36 -11.84
N VAL A 78 -6.76 -0.70 -11.61
CA VAL A 78 -6.34 -2.08 -11.36
C VAL A 78 -6.90 -2.61 -10.03
N ASP A 79 -6.95 -1.78 -8.98
CA ASP A 79 -7.59 -2.17 -7.72
C ASP A 79 -9.08 -2.48 -7.92
N LYS A 80 -9.81 -1.65 -8.69
CA LYS A 80 -11.21 -1.91 -9.06
C LYS A 80 -11.39 -3.18 -9.88
N GLU A 81 -10.51 -3.44 -10.85
CA GLU A 81 -10.51 -4.68 -11.65
C GLU A 81 -10.30 -5.91 -10.76
N ARG A 82 -9.37 -5.83 -9.78
CA ARG A 82 -9.13 -6.90 -8.81
C ARG A 82 -10.35 -7.18 -7.94
N GLU A 83 -11.03 -6.13 -7.48
CA GLU A 83 -12.28 -6.26 -6.71
C GLU A 83 -13.40 -6.91 -7.53
N ALA A 84 -13.62 -6.43 -8.76
CA ALA A 84 -14.65 -6.95 -9.65
C ALA A 84 -14.47 -8.44 -9.99
N THR A 85 -13.22 -8.88 -10.08
CA THR A 85 -12.86 -10.27 -10.39
C THR A 85 -12.64 -11.14 -9.15
N HIS A 86 -12.96 -10.64 -7.95
CA HIS A 86 -12.74 -11.35 -6.68
C HIS A 86 -11.30 -11.87 -6.52
N GLY A 87 -10.32 -11.15 -7.07
CA GLY A 87 -8.90 -11.49 -7.02
C GLY A 87 -8.41 -12.47 -8.10
N GLU A 88 -9.24 -12.90 -9.06
CA GLU A 88 -8.81 -13.82 -10.13
C GLU A 88 -7.72 -13.21 -11.04
N CYS A 89 -7.67 -11.88 -11.18
CA CYS A 89 -6.66 -11.17 -11.98
C CYS A 89 -5.30 -10.96 -11.28
N THR A 90 -5.09 -11.53 -10.09
CA THR A 90 -3.90 -11.27 -9.24
C THR A 90 -2.68 -12.14 -9.64
N LYS A 91 -2.33 -12.15 -10.93
CA LYS A 91 -1.19 -12.93 -11.44
C LYS A 91 -0.16 -12.05 -12.15
N GLY A 92 1.10 -12.46 -12.07
CA GLY A 92 2.22 -11.78 -12.73
C GLY A 92 2.44 -10.37 -12.18
N LEU A 93 2.40 -9.37 -13.07
CA LEU A 93 2.66 -7.97 -12.74
C LEU A 93 1.39 -7.12 -12.61
N HIS A 94 0.20 -7.74 -12.55
CA HIS A 94 -1.04 -6.98 -12.43
C HIS A 94 -1.03 -6.14 -11.14
N GLY A 95 -1.02 -4.81 -11.29
CA GLY A 95 -0.98 -3.86 -10.18
C GLY A 95 0.40 -3.58 -9.59
N ILE A 96 1.47 -4.10 -10.20
CA ILE A 96 2.86 -3.87 -9.78
C ILE A 96 3.42 -2.69 -10.59
N PRO A 97 3.90 -1.61 -9.94
CA PRO A 97 4.55 -0.52 -10.66
C PRO A 97 5.89 -0.96 -11.25
N VAL A 98 6.20 -0.46 -12.44
CA VAL A 98 7.46 -0.72 -13.14
C VAL A 98 8.06 0.59 -13.64
N LEU A 99 9.39 0.65 -13.67
CA LEU A 99 10.12 1.74 -14.33
C LEU A 99 10.61 1.26 -15.70
N LEU A 100 10.53 2.15 -16.68
CA LEU A 100 11.01 1.91 -18.03
C LEU A 100 12.27 2.75 -18.29
N LYS A 101 13.21 2.20 -19.05
CA LYS A 101 14.42 2.92 -19.43
C LYS A 101 14.03 4.06 -20.38
N GLY A 102 14.62 5.24 -20.22
CA GLY A 102 14.25 6.46 -20.98
C GLY A 102 14.48 6.42 -22.50
N ASN A 103 14.90 5.28 -23.06
CA ASN A 103 14.97 5.03 -24.49
C ASN A 103 13.83 4.15 -25.02
N ILE A 104 12.89 3.76 -24.15
CA ILE A 104 11.67 3.02 -24.50
C ILE A 104 10.56 4.04 -24.70
N ALA A 105 9.86 3.97 -25.83
CA ALA A 105 8.70 4.80 -26.10
C ALA A 105 7.50 4.31 -25.27
N THR A 106 6.83 5.25 -24.60
CA THR A 106 5.70 5.03 -23.71
C THR A 106 4.62 6.06 -23.95
#